data_AF-A0A953SMK9-F1
#
_entry.id   AF-A0A953SMK9-F1
#
_cell.length_a   1.000
_cell.length_b   1.000
_cell.length_c   1.000
_cell.angle_alpha   90.00
_cell.angle_beta   90.00
_cell.angle_gamma   90.00
#
_symmetry.space_group_name_H-M   'P 1'
#
loop_
_entity.id
_entity.type
_entity.pdbx_description
1 polymer ?
#
loop_
_entity_poly.entity_id
_entity_poly.type
_entity_poly.pdbx_seq_one_letter_code
_entity_poly.pdbx_strand_id
1 'polypeptide(L)' 'LAGIDRPVTVHSLRHTFATRLRRKTGDLRIVQVALGHRQLATTEVYAHVGGEEVRRAVSRA' A
#
# COMPACT_ATOMS: atom_id res chain seq x y z
N LEU A 1 21.74 2.43 -19.22
CA LEU A 1 20.35 1.91 -19.00
C LEU A 1 20.23 1.44 -17.56
N ALA A 2 19.03 1.45 -16.97
CA ALA A 2 18.82 1.18 -15.54
C ALA A 2 18.96 -0.32 -15.11
N GLY A 3 19.24 -1.26 -16.03
CA GLY A 3 19.48 -2.67 -15.70
C GLY A 3 18.26 -3.42 -15.16
N ILE A 4 17.06 -3.13 -15.68
CA ILE A 4 15.81 -3.74 -15.22
C ILE A 4 15.34 -4.76 -16.26
N ASP A 5 15.45 -6.05 -15.93
CA ASP A 5 15.12 -7.14 -16.86
C ASP A 5 13.64 -7.55 -16.81
N ARG A 6 12.92 -7.14 -15.77
CA ARG A 6 11.49 -7.44 -15.60
C ARG A 6 10.60 -6.35 -16.23
N PRO A 7 9.40 -6.70 -16.72
CA PRO A 7 8.44 -5.69 -17.16
C PRO A 7 8.07 -4.74 -16.02
N VAL A 8 8.29 -3.44 -16.23
CA VAL A 8 7.85 -2.38 -15.33
C VAL A 8 6.74 -1.60 -16.02
N THR A 9 5.58 -1.60 -15.39
CA THR A 9 4.43 -0.82 -15.83
C THR A 9 4.19 0.35 -14.87
N VAL A 10 3.44 1.36 -15.32
CA VAL A 10 2.96 2.45 -14.45
C VAL A 10 2.21 1.90 -13.23
N HIS A 11 1.44 0.81 -13.42
CA HIS A 11 0.73 0.16 -12.32
C HIS A 11 1.70 -0.46 -11.29
N SER A 12 2.82 -1.05 -11.73
CA SER A 12 3.83 -1.60 -10.82
C SER A 12 4.54 -0.52 -9.99
N LEU A 13 4.74 0.68 -10.56
CA LEU A 13 5.31 1.83 -9.83
C LEU A 13 4.30 2.38 -8.82
N ARG A 14 3.03 2.53 -9.21
CA ARG A 14 1.94 2.93 -8.30
C ARG A 14 1.82 1.97 -7.14
N HIS A 15 1.84 0.67 -7.42
CA HIS A 15 1.77 -0.36 -6.39
C HIS A 15 2.95 -0.27 -5.41
N THR A 16 4.16 -0.07 -5.94
CA THR A 16 5.37 0.09 -5.13
C THR A 16 5.27 1.33 -4.23
N PHE A 17 4.82 2.47 -4.76
CA PHE A 17 4.59 3.68 -3.99
C PHE A 17 3.55 3.47 -2.87
N ALA A 18 2.38 2.94 -3.22
CA ALA A 18 1.27 2.74 -2.30
C ALA A 18 1.63 1.78 -1.15
N THR A 19 2.26 0.66 -1.48
CA THR A 19 2.71 -0.34 -0.50
C THR A 19 3.74 0.24 0.46
N ARG A 20 4.73 0.99 -0.06
CA ARG A 20 5.76 1.61 0.79
C ARG A 20 5.17 2.68 1.69
N LEU A 21 4.25 3.48 1.17
CA LEU A 21 3.57 4.51 1.95
C LEU A 21 2.72 3.89 3.06
N ARG A 22 1.91 2.87 2.76
CA ARG A 22 1.11 2.14 3.76
C ARG A 22 1.99 1.55 4.87
N ARG A 23 3.11 0.92 4.51
CA ARG A 23 4.05 0.34 5.49
C ARG A 23 4.70 1.40 6.39
N LYS A 24 4.98 2.59 5.84
CA LYS A 24 5.58 3.69 6.60
C LYS A 24 4.58 4.34 7.56
N THR A 25 3.33 4.50 7.14
CA THR A 25 2.34 5.28 7.89
C THR A 25 1.39 4.44 8.73
N GLY A 26 1.17 3.17 8.36
CA GLY A 26 0.11 2.37 8.95
C GLY A 26 -1.30 2.90 8.67
N ASP A 27 -1.46 3.84 7.72
CA ASP A 27 -2.74 4.51 7.42
C ASP A 27 -3.08 4.45 5.92
N LEU A 28 -4.21 3.80 5.61
CA LEU A 28 -4.70 3.56 4.26
C LEU A 28 -5.39 4.82 3.70
N ARG A 29 -5.92 5.67 4.57
CA ARG A 29 -6.51 6.95 4.20
C ARG A 29 -5.45 7.90 3.65
N ILE A 30 -4.24 7.88 4.22
CA ILE A 30 -3.09 8.63 3.69
C ILE A 30 -2.75 8.14 2.28
N VAL A 31 -2.73 6.83 2.04
CA VAL A 31 -2.49 6.27 0.69
C VAL A 31 -3.59 6.69 -0.28
N GLN A 32 -4.85 6.67 0.14
CA GLN A 32 -5.98 7.09 -0.68
C GLN A 32 -5.84 8.55 -1.13
N VAL A 33 -5.55 9.47 -0.20
CA VAL A 33 -5.34 10.90 -0.52
C VAL A 33 -4.15 11.07 -1.46
N ALA A 34 -3.02 10.43 -1.15
CA ALA A 34 -1.80 10.54 -1.94
C ALA A 34 -1.97 10.06 -3.40
N LEU A 35 -2.84 9.06 -3.62
CA LEU A 35 -3.16 8.55 -4.96
C LEU A 35 -4.35 9.26 -5.63
N GLY A 36 -5.03 10.18 -4.93
CA GLY A 36 -6.21 10.86 -5.46
C GLY A 36 -7.41 9.94 -5.68
N HIS A 37 -7.50 8.83 -4.94
CA HIS A 37 -8.61 7.88 -5.09
C HIS A 37 -9.90 8.43 -4.49
N ARG A 38 -10.95 8.49 -5.31
CA ARG A 38 -12.29 8.94 -4.87
C ARG A 38 -12.95 7.97 -3.90
N GLN A 39 -12.76 6.67 -4.11
CA GLN A 39 -13.36 5.60 -3.31
C GLN A 39 -12.26 4.84 -2.56
N LEU A 40 -12.52 4.49 -1.30
CA LEU A 40 -11.56 3.72 -0.51
C LEU A 40 -11.34 2.32 -1.08
N ALA A 41 -12.37 1.69 -1.65
CA ALA A 41 -12.32 0.38 -2.29
C ALA A 41 -11.21 0.27 -3.36
N THR A 42 -10.95 1.34 -4.12
CA THR A 42 -9.86 1.37 -5.11
C THR A 42 -8.47 1.31 -4.47
N THR A 43 -8.37 1.66 -3.20
CA THR A 43 -7.12 1.68 -2.41
C THR A 43 -6.94 0.39 -1.60
N GLU A 44 -8.01 -0.37 -1.35
CA GLU A 44 -7.98 -1.61 -0.56
C GLU A 44 -7.06 -2.68 -1.15
N VAL A 45 -6.78 -2.63 -2.46
CA VAL A 45 -5.78 -3.48 -3.12
C VAL A 45 -4.38 -3.37 -2.49
N TYR A 46 -4.08 -2.26 -1.78
CA TYR A 46 -2.82 -2.05 -1.07
C TYR A 46 -2.89 -2.34 0.44
N ALA A 47 -4.05 -2.77 0.94
CA ALA A 47 -4.33 -3.02 2.35
C ALA A 47 -4.08 -4.48 2.74
N HIS A 48 -2.93 -5.03 2.34
CA HIS A 48 -2.58 -6.39 2.70
C HIS A 48 -2.20 -6.44 4.19
N VAL A 49 -3.14 -6.83 5.04
CA VAL A 49 -2.94 -6.99 6.48
C VAL A 49 -2.42 -8.39 6.78
N GLY A 50 -1.24 -8.47 7.41
CA GLY A 50 -0.67 -9.74 7.86
C GLY A 50 -1.25 -10.18 9.21
N GLY A 51 -1.28 -11.49 9.47
CA GLY A 51 -1.80 -12.03 10.74
C GLY A 51 -1.06 -11.56 12.00
N GLU A 52 0.21 -11.17 11.88
CA GLU A 52 0.96 -10.53 12.98
C GLU A 52 0.47 -9.10 13.27
N GLU A 53 0.08 -8.36 12.23
CA GLU A 53 -0.40 -6.99 12.33
C GLU A 53 -1.77 -6.96 13.02
N VAL A 54 -2.65 -7.92 12.68
CA VAL A 54 -3.92 -8.16 13.37
C VAL A 54 -3.69 -8.52 14.83
N ARG A 55 -2.78 -9.46 15.11
CA ARG A 55 -2.45 -9.84 16.50
C ARG A 55 -1.97 -8.66 17.34
N ARG A 56 -1.08 -7.83 16.80
CA ARG A 56 -0.60 -6.60 17.48
C ARG A 56 -1.70 -5.59 17.74
N ALA A 57 -2.65 -5.42 16.80
CA ALA A 57 -3.77 -4.51 16.98
C ALA A 57 -4.70 -4.96 18.11
N VAL A 58 -5.00 -6.27 18.17
CA VAL A 58 -5.84 -6.86 19.23
C VAL A 58 -5.16 -6.82 20.59
N SER A 59 -3.85 -7.10 20.68
CA SER A 59 -3.12 -7.12 21.96
C SER A 59 -2.86 -5.75 22.57
N ARG A 60 -3.13 -4.66 21.82
CA ARG A 60 -2.95 -3.27 22.27
C ARG A 60 -4.26 -2.63 22.76
N ALA A 61 -5.37 -3.35 22.69
CA ALA A 61 -6.67 -2.97 23.25
C ALA A 61 -6.84 -3.57 24.66
#